data_AF-A0A9D3T7Q3-F1
#
_entry.id   AF-A0A9D3T7Q3-F1
#
_cell.length_a   1.000
_cell.length_b   1.000
_cell.length_c   1.000
_cell.angle_alpha   90.00
_cell.angle_beta   90.00
_cell.angle_gamma   90.00
#
_symmetry.space_group_name_H-M   'P 1'
#
loop_
_entity.id
_entity.type
_entity.pdbx_description
1 polymer ?
#
loop_
_entity_poly.entity_id
_entity_poly.type
_entity_poly.pdbx_seq_one_letter_code
_entity_poly.pdbx_strand_id
1 'polypeptide(L)'
;MWVHSRIYLCCRISRWLANEVGVFVKERKELSVPVDQRSKRSMIMERSGEAEESQEELNARSPSPKTDLDSMLHRNPSPPSNQEEDESHLERDSIGETLYSKHWLFSTLTCLIQTVVKQDAVDPGVQVELPEEEEDRLCKMWDMAMDEDVAGFLQEFKATDILLGAIAKSHCPRLTEICVGILGNMACFPETCLSLSDNKDLGEVLLLLLGDSDPPTLLETSRLLLTCLAQPSVAPQWLERFWQQESVCPRLCFIMCSSTNVDLLVKVGELVNKLFDLDERLMKSWITAQPSEADTGSHLPLASSLLEAAKQLRAESPEGLEVYLHAVQLLTTVEEGVQALVEHDGVREQAWTLLCEVICEDLCQLDDPPIILQEQKGLLAPTLAVLSTLSACQDQQYCQLDCNLPLLGSLLRVLQYLSECQQRVKEGEDSSDKGPREDDIQLLALRETATEFLAHMLTNLNKDVLSELLKTGYLTEDTCMSAVRCLLPQHSTAVQYMVSLLCEAEPKMADIVRGKFFTLKS
;
A
#
# COMPACT_ATOMS: atom_id res chain seq x y z
N MET A 1 13.62 -22.05 -23.33
CA MET A 1 12.85 -21.14 -24.22
C MET A 1 11.34 -21.29 -24.10
N TRP A 2 10.72 -22.47 -24.30
CA TRP A 2 9.25 -22.59 -24.28
C TRP A 2 8.58 -22.40 -22.89
N VAL A 3 9.19 -22.91 -21.81
CA VAL A 3 8.69 -22.73 -20.42
C VAL A 3 8.85 -21.27 -19.96
N HIS A 4 10.01 -20.67 -20.25
CA HIS A 4 10.29 -19.25 -20.00
C HIS A 4 9.26 -18.33 -20.67
N SER A 5 8.88 -18.61 -21.93
CA SER A 5 7.91 -17.79 -22.66
C SER A 5 6.48 -17.93 -22.11
N ARG A 6 6.11 -19.06 -21.50
CA ARG A 6 4.81 -19.26 -20.85
C ARG A 6 4.72 -18.62 -19.47
N ILE A 7 5.79 -18.71 -18.66
CA ILE A 7 5.87 -18.04 -17.36
C ILE A 7 5.83 -16.52 -17.55
N TYR A 8 6.57 -16.01 -18.55
CA TYR A 8 6.47 -14.61 -18.98
C TYR A 8 5.06 -14.22 -19.38
N LEU A 9 4.39 -15.08 -20.16
CA LEU A 9 3.03 -14.81 -20.61
C LEU A 9 2.05 -14.84 -19.43
N CYS A 10 2.18 -15.76 -18.49
CA CYS A 10 1.35 -15.81 -17.28
C CYS A 10 1.59 -14.58 -16.39
N CYS A 11 2.84 -14.17 -16.17
CA CYS A 11 3.15 -12.97 -15.37
C CYS A 11 2.66 -11.68 -16.07
N ARG A 12 2.76 -11.60 -17.41
CA ARG A 12 2.20 -10.48 -18.19
C ARG A 12 0.67 -10.50 -18.27
N ILE A 13 0.05 -11.68 -18.29
CA ILE A 13 -1.41 -11.84 -18.22
C ILE A 13 -1.88 -11.44 -16.82
N SER A 14 -1.24 -11.89 -15.74
CA SER A 14 -1.53 -11.45 -14.37
C SER A 14 -1.39 -9.94 -14.21
N ARG A 15 -0.33 -9.33 -14.78
CA ARG A 15 -0.16 -7.87 -14.83
C ARG A 15 -1.26 -7.18 -15.64
N TRP A 16 -1.62 -7.70 -16.81
CA TRP A 16 -2.70 -7.16 -17.64
C TRP A 16 -4.07 -7.26 -16.94
N LEU A 17 -4.32 -8.38 -16.26
CA LEU A 17 -5.55 -8.65 -15.50
C LEU A 17 -5.67 -7.79 -14.24
N ALA A 18 -4.55 -7.49 -13.56
CA ALA A 18 -4.51 -6.58 -12.41
C ALA A 18 -4.75 -5.11 -12.84
N ASN A 19 -4.21 -4.71 -14.00
CA ASN A 19 -4.25 -3.30 -14.45
C ASN A 19 -5.57 -2.87 -15.08
N GLU A 20 -6.35 -3.76 -15.69
CA GLU A 20 -7.66 -3.39 -16.26
C GLU A 20 -8.79 -3.31 -15.21
N VAL A 21 -8.62 -3.88 -14.01
CA VAL A 21 -9.71 -4.03 -13.03
C VAL A 21 -9.43 -3.34 -11.68
N GLY A 22 -8.18 -3.31 -11.19
CA GLY A 22 -7.86 -2.87 -9.82
C GLY A 22 -7.65 -1.36 -9.62
N VAL A 23 -7.43 -0.58 -10.68
CA VAL A 23 -6.97 0.81 -10.56
C VAL A 23 -8.07 1.79 -10.11
N PHE A 24 -9.37 1.46 -10.25
CA PHE A 24 -10.43 2.46 -10.08
C PHE A 24 -11.21 2.44 -8.75
N VAL A 25 -11.09 1.40 -7.91
CA VAL A 25 -12.01 1.22 -6.76
C VAL A 25 -11.34 1.16 -5.39
N LYS A 26 -10.10 0.64 -5.29
CA LYS A 26 -9.39 0.53 -3.99
C LYS A 26 -8.84 1.88 -3.50
N GLU A 27 -8.34 2.72 -4.41
CA GLU A 27 -7.78 4.05 -4.11
C GLU A 27 -8.80 5.03 -3.46
N ARG A 28 -10.11 4.87 -3.69
CA ARG A 28 -11.13 5.73 -3.03
C ARG A 28 -11.43 5.39 -1.58
N LYS A 29 -11.12 4.17 -1.10
CA LYS A 29 -11.45 3.75 0.28
C LYS A 29 -10.27 3.93 1.23
N GLU A 30 -9.04 3.75 0.78
CA GLU A 30 -7.86 3.79 1.66
C GLU A 30 -7.32 5.21 1.91
N LEU A 31 -7.61 6.17 1.02
CA LEU A 31 -7.31 7.60 1.22
C LEU A 31 -8.25 8.31 2.22
N SER A 32 -9.13 7.58 2.92
CA SER A 32 -10.13 8.13 3.85
C SER A 32 -10.00 7.68 5.31
N VAL A 33 -8.84 7.13 5.71
CA VAL A 33 -8.60 6.79 7.13
C VAL A 33 -8.22 8.05 7.92
N PRO A 34 -9.02 8.48 8.91
CA PRO A 34 -8.65 9.59 9.77
C PRO A 34 -7.49 9.20 10.70
N VAL A 35 -6.56 10.12 10.90
CA VAL A 35 -5.59 10.07 12.00
C VAL A 35 -6.35 10.19 13.32
N ASP A 36 -6.75 9.06 13.91
CA ASP A 36 -7.39 9.07 15.23
C ASP A 36 -6.82 7.97 16.11
N GLN A 37 -5.70 8.28 16.78
CA GLN A 37 -5.32 7.58 18.02
C GLN A 37 -4.52 8.40 19.04
N ARG A 38 -4.32 9.72 18.87
CA ARG A 38 -3.69 10.58 19.91
C ARG A 38 -4.57 11.68 20.51
N SER A 39 -5.71 12.03 19.93
CA SER A 39 -6.48 13.23 20.36
C SER A 39 -7.73 12.94 21.22
N LYS A 40 -8.06 11.68 21.52
CA LYS A 40 -9.28 11.32 22.28
C LYS A 40 -9.18 11.40 23.80
N ARG A 41 -8.10 11.96 24.38
CA ARG A 41 -7.92 12.04 25.84
C ARG A 41 -7.89 13.44 26.47
N SER A 42 -8.10 14.52 25.71
CA SER A 42 -7.98 15.90 26.25
C SER A 42 -9.26 16.75 26.25
N MET A 43 -10.42 16.24 25.79
CA MET A 43 -11.67 17.02 25.82
C MET A 43 -12.82 16.29 26.53
N ILE A 44 -12.61 15.90 27.80
CA ILE A 44 -13.70 15.64 28.75
C ILE A 44 -13.28 16.18 30.13
N MET A 45 -13.66 17.42 30.41
CA MET A 45 -13.75 18.18 31.68
C MET A 45 -13.48 19.63 31.27
N GLU A 46 -14.44 20.55 31.23
CA GLU A 46 -15.24 21.03 32.34
C GLU A 46 -16.59 21.56 31.85
N ARG A 47 -17.70 20.98 32.34
CA ARG A 47 -18.98 21.67 32.47
C ARG A 47 -19.84 20.94 33.48
N SER A 48 -19.50 21.10 34.75
CA SER A 48 -20.40 20.82 35.88
C SER A 48 -21.12 22.12 36.24
N GLY A 49 -22.43 22.15 36.05
CA GLY A 49 -23.30 23.28 36.34
C GLY A 49 -24.77 22.94 36.06
N GLU A 50 -25.31 22.09 36.94
CA GLU A 50 -26.70 21.98 37.41
C GLU A 50 -27.85 22.41 36.48
N ALA A 51 -28.69 21.44 36.12
CA ALA A 51 -30.05 21.63 35.67
C ALA A 51 -31.01 21.45 36.85
N GLU A 52 -31.84 22.47 37.14
CA GLU A 52 -33.02 22.33 37.99
C GLU A 52 -34.29 22.27 37.12
N GLU A 53 -35.07 21.21 37.37
CA GLU A 53 -36.43 21.00 36.88
C GLU A 53 -37.42 21.96 37.55
N SER A 54 -38.47 22.33 36.82
CA SER A 54 -39.60 23.12 37.30
C SER A 54 -40.81 22.22 37.53
N GLN A 55 -41.45 22.33 38.70
CA GLN A 55 -42.86 21.95 38.91
C GLN A 55 -43.57 22.91 39.88
N GLU A 56 -44.84 23.14 39.55
CA GLU A 56 -45.83 24.06 40.12
C GLU A 56 -46.28 23.71 41.55
N GLU A 57 -46.76 24.70 42.34
CA GLU A 57 -48.12 24.68 42.93
C GLU A 57 -48.49 25.95 43.74
N LEU A 58 -49.78 26.05 44.07
CA LEU A 58 -50.62 27.24 44.29
C LEU A 58 -50.70 27.82 45.73
N ASN A 59 -51.20 29.07 45.77
CA ASN A 59 -52.13 29.68 46.76
C ASN A 59 -51.62 30.36 48.07
N ALA A 60 -51.79 31.69 48.16
CA ALA A 60 -52.89 32.39 48.90
C ALA A 60 -52.51 33.71 49.66
N ARG A 61 -53.39 34.72 49.47
CA ARG A 61 -53.82 35.85 50.36
C ARG A 61 -53.04 37.19 50.46
N SER A 62 -53.83 38.25 50.27
CA SER A 62 -53.65 39.73 50.24
C SER A 62 -53.51 40.40 51.64
N PRO A 63 -53.51 41.76 51.85
CA PRO A 63 -53.54 42.93 50.93
C PRO A 63 -52.56 44.13 51.26
N SER A 64 -52.62 45.15 50.40
CA SER A 64 -51.96 46.49 50.20
C SER A 64 -51.78 47.44 51.45
N PRO A 65 -51.24 48.70 51.40
CA PRO A 65 -50.98 49.59 50.23
C PRO A 65 -49.78 50.62 50.26
N LYS A 66 -49.56 51.29 49.10
CA LYS A 66 -48.86 52.59 48.84
C LYS A 66 -47.32 52.59 49.03
N THR A 67 -46.51 53.09 48.10
CA THR A 67 -46.45 54.51 47.68
C THR A 67 -45.66 54.62 46.37
N ASP A 68 -46.07 55.54 45.50
CA ASP A 68 -45.35 56.00 44.32
C ASP A 68 -43.93 56.49 44.65
N LEU A 69 -43.06 56.44 43.63
CA LEU A 69 -41.78 57.13 43.46
C LEU A 69 -40.51 56.28 43.64
N ASP A 70 -40.24 55.34 42.70
CA ASP A 70 -38.89 55.10 42.13
C ASP A 70 -38.86 53.88 41.18
N SER A 71 -39.33 54.01 39.94
CA SER A 71 -39.17 52.94 38.92
C SER A 71 -38.52 53.42 37.62
N MET A 72 -37.66 54.44 37.68
CA MET A 72 -36.89 54.92 36.51
C MET A 72 -35.44 54.44 36.45
N LEU A 73 -35.01 53.51 37.31
CA LEU A 73 -33.67 52.93 37.22
C LEU A 73 -33.75 51.46 37.61
N HIS A 74 -33.78 50.57 36.61
CA HIS A 74 -33.44 49.12 36.61
C HIS A 74 -34.20 48.40 35.49
N ARG A 75 -34.15 48.93 34.27
CA ARG A 75 -34.29 48.08 33.09
C ARG A 75 -32.88 47.68 32.67
N ASN A 76 -32.59 46.38 32.67
CA ASN A 76 -31.48 45.88 31.88
C ASN A 76 -31.71 46.36 30.44
N PRO A 77 -30.69 46.93 29.76
CA PRO A 77 -30.83 47.21 28.34
C PRO A 77 -31.14 45.90 27.61
N SER A 78 -32.04 45.96 26.63
CA SER A 78 -32.27 44.84 25.72
C SER A 78 -30.96 44.47 25.03
N PRO A 79 -30.73 43.17 24.70
CA PRO A 79 -29.55 42.78 23.93
C PRO A 79 -29.53 43.60 22.63
N PRO A 80 -28.36 44.06 22.16
CA PRO A 80 -28.29 44.78 20.90
C PRO A 80 -28.80 43.86 19.78
N SER A 81 -29.53 44.43 18.84
CA SER A 81 -30.02 43.75 17.64
C SER A 81 -28.84 43.46 16.70
N ASN A 82 -28.09 42.40 16.99
CA ASN A 82 -26.84 42.05 16.29
C ASN A 82 -26.92 40.76 15.45
N GLN A 83 -28.11 40.21 15.19
CA GLN A 83 -28.19 38.96 14.41
C GLN A 83 -27.87 39.16 12.91
N GLU A 84 -28.20 40.31 12.32
CA GLU A 84 -27.94 40.55 10.89
C GLU A 84 -26.49 40.98 10.58
N GLU A 85 -25.81 41.66 11.52
CA GLU A 85 -24.40 42.07 11.31
C GLU A 85 -23.44 40.89 11.55
N ASP A 86 -23.63 40.08 12.59
CA ASP A 86 -22.73 38.97 12.91
C ASP A 86 -22.83 37.81 11.88
N GLU A 87 -24.02 37.50 11.36
CA GLU A 87 -24.18 36.53 10.27
C GLU A 87 -23.50 37.02 8.98
N SER A 88 -23.64 38.30 8.63
CA SER A 88 -23.01 38.88 7.44
C SER A 88 -21.48 38.93 7.50
N HIS A 89 -20.91 39.05 8.70
CA HIS A 89 -19.46 39.06 8.92
C HIS A 89 -18.86 37.65 8.86
N LEU A 90 -19.57 36.65 9.40
CA LEU A 90 -19.15 35.24 9.35
C LEU A 90 -19.21 34.69 7.92
N GLU A 91 -20.24 35.01 7.12
CA GLU A 91 -20.31 34.66 5.69
C GLU A 91 -19.18 35.28 4.86
N ARG A 92 -18.62 36.41 5.31
CA ARG A 92 -17.55 37.10 4.57
C ARG A 92 -16.18 36.47 4.79
N ASP A 93 -15.93 35.96 5.99
CA ASP A 93 -14.66 35.38 6.40
C ASP A 93 -14.61 33.85 6.24
N SER A 94 -15.72 33.17 5.98
CA SER A 94 -15.74 31.74 5.69
C SER A 94 -15.03 31.39 4.36
N ILE A 95 -14.35 30.25 4.32
CA ILE A 95 -13.79 29.69 3.08
C ILE A 95 -14.83 28.75 2.45
N GLY A 96 -15.32 29.12 1.26
CA GLY A 96 -16.39 28.37 0.59
C GLY A 96 -17.61 28.20 1.48
N GLU A 97 -18.11 26.97 1.59
CA GLU A 97 -19.25 26.61 2.45
C GLU A 97 -18.82 26.14 3.86
N THR A 98 -17.53 26.26 4.19
CA THR A 98 -16.98 25.80 5.47
C THR A 98 -17.09 26.86 6.56
N LEU A 99 -16.90 26.44 7.82
CA LEU A 99 -16.78 27.36 8.97
C LEU A 99 -15.35 27.89 9.17
N TYR A 100 -14.43 27.59 8.25
CA TYR A 100 -13.03 27.96 8.38
C TYR A 100 -12.80 29.42 8.00
N SER A 101 -11.99 30.12 8.80
CA SER A 101 -11.69 31.55 8.62
C SER A 101 -10.56 31.79 7.61
N LYS A 102 -10.85 32.58 6.57
CA LYS A 102 -9.88 33.13 5.61
C LYS A 102 -8.79 33.91 6.34
N HIS A 103 -9.18 34.83 7.23
CA HIS A 103 -8.23 35.67 7.97
C HIS A 103 -7.28 34.85 8.85
N TRP A 104 -7.79 33.82 9.53
CA TRP A 104 -6.97 32.94 10.35
C TRP A 104 -5.91 32.23 9.49
N LEU A 105 -6.32 31.71 8.33
CA LEU A 105 -5.42 30.99 7.42
C LEU A 105 -4.31 31.92 6.88
N PHE A 106 -4.63 33.15 6.47
CA PHE A 106 -3.61 34.14 6.09
C PHE A 106 -2.65 34.49 7.22
N SER A 107 -3.19 34.65 8.43
CA SER A 107 -2.37 34.95 9.61
C SER A 107 -1.41 33.81 9.92
N THR A 108 -1.80 32.56 9.65
CA THR A 108 -0.96 31.37 9.80
C THR A 108 0.12 31.28 8.72
N LEU A 109 -0.22 31.51 7.44
CA LEU A 109 0.77 31.56 6.35
C LEU A 109 1.79 32.70 6.56
N THR A 110 1.34 33.86 7.04
CA THR A 110 2.23 34.98 7.35
C THR A 110 3.17 34.64 8.49
N CYS A 111 2.68 33.93 9.52
CA CYS A 111 3.49 33.42 10.61
C CYS A 111 4.56 32.45 10.10
N LEU A 112 4.18 31.51 9.23
CA LEU A 112 5.11 30.56 8.60
C LEU A 112 6.27 31.28 7.91
N ILE A 113 5.98 32.31 7.10
CA ILE A 113 7.02 33.11 6.44
C ILE A 113 7.98 33.72 7.47
N GLN A 114 7.46 34.27 8.57
CA GLN A 114 8.29 34.85 9.62
C GLN A 114 9.14 33.80 10.33
N THR A 115 8.61 32.61 10.59
CA THR A 115 9.34 31.50 11.19
C THR A 115 10.51 31.08 10.32
N VAL A 116 10.29 30.88 9.02
CA VAL A 116 11.35 30.50 8.08
C VAL A 116 12.43 31.58 7.97
N VAL A 117 12.03 32.86 7.90
CA VAL A 117 13.00 33.98 7.89
C VAL A 117 13.85 34.04 9.15
N LYS A 118 13.29 33.70 10.32
CA LYS A 118 14.07 33.60 11.57
C LYS A 118 15.05 32.44 11.53
N GLN A 119 14.66 31.29 10.97
CA GLN A 119 15.53 30.12 10.84
C GLN A 119 16.69 30.35 9.86
N ASP A 120 16.46 31.08 8.75
CA ASP A 120 17.47 31.44 7.75
C ASP A 120 18.60 32.34 8.34
N ALA A 121 18.37 32.95 9.51
CA ALA A 121 19.37 33.72 10.25
C ALA A 121 20.21 32.89 11.23
N VAL A 122 19.88 31.61 11.41
CA VAL A 122 20.59 30.64 12.28
C VAL A 122 21.62 29.87 11.43
N ASP A 123 22.71 29.43 12.06
CA ASP A 123 23.78 28.72 11.37
C ASP A 123 23.27 27.36 10.80
N PRO A 124 23.59 26.96 9.54
CA PRO A 124 22.96 25.84 8.84
C PRO A 124 23.14 24.43 9.45
N GLY A 125 23.92 24.32 10.53
CA GLY A 125 24.23 23.06 11.22
C GLY A 125 23.44 22.82 12.51
N VAL A 126 22.60 23.77 12.94
CA VAL A 126 21.79 23.64 14.16
C VAL A 126 20.36 23.29 13.77
N GLN A 127 19.91 22.08 14.13
CA GLN A 127 18.49 21.75 14.02
C GLN A 127 17.68 22.62 14.96
N VAL A 128 16.62 23.24 14.43
CA VAL A 128 15.74 24.14 15.17
C VAL A 128 14.46 23.40 15.49
N GLU A 129 14.04 23.40 16.75
CA GLU A 129 12.73 22.89 17.16
C GLU A 129 11.63 23.90 16.80
N LEU A 130 10.50 23.40 16.31
CA LEU A 130 9.33 24.23 16.03
C LEU A 130 8.65 24.57 17.36
N PRO A 131 8.38 25.86 17.68
CA PRO A 131 7.65 26.20 18.87
C PRO A 131 6.25 25.57 18.87
N GLU A 132 5.81 25.02 20.01
CA GLU A 132 4.55 24.28 20.16
C GLU A 132 3.32 25.06 19.63
N GLU A 133 3.26 26.38 19.88
CA GLU A 133 2.17 27.22 19.38
C GLU A 133 2.16 27.34 17.84
N GLU A 134 3.35 27.39 17.22
CA GLU A 134 3.48 27.45 15.76
C GLU A 134 3.16 26.08 15.15
N GLU A 135 3.62 24.99 15.77
CA GLU A 135 3.29 23.62 15.39
C GLU A 135 1.79 23.37 15.43
N ASP A 136 1.11 23.69 16.54
CA ASP A 136 -0.34 23.50 16.72
C ASP A 136 -1.14 24.26 15.66
N ARG A 137 -0.70 25.46 15.30
CA ARG A 137 -1.36 26.27 14.27
C ARG A 137 -1.16 25.67 12.89
N LEU A 138 0.04 25.18 12.56
CA LEU A 138 0.33 24.57 11.27
C LEU A 138 -0.32 23.20 11.12
N CYS A 139 -0.38 22.40 12.19
CA CYS A 139 -1.12 21.12 12.21
C CYS A 139 -2.61 21.34 11.97
N LYS A 140 -3.24 22.36 12.56
CA LYS A 140 -4.63 22.71 12.25
C LYS A 140 -4.82 23.08 10.77
N MET A 141 -3.87 23.82 10.19
CA MET A 141 -3.91 24.15 8.76
C MET A 141 -3.76 22.91 7.89
N TRP A 142 -2.93 21.95 8.31
CA TRP A 142 -2.81 20.64 7.67
C TRP A 142 -4.14 19.87 7.70
N ASP A 143 -4.78 19.76 8.86
CA ASP A 143 -6.10 19.12 9.00
C ASP A 143 -7.14 19.81 8.11
N MET A 144 -7.16 21.15 8.08
CA MET A 144 -8.08 21.93 7.26
C MET A 144 -7.87 21.72 5.76
N ALA A 145 -6.64 21.48 5.31
CA ALA A 145 -6.34 21.26 3.90
C ALA A 145 -6.91 19.95 3.32
N MET A 146 -7.53 19.09 4.16
CA MET A 146 -8.34 17.95 3.70
C MET A 146 -9.69 18.35 3.11
N ASP A 147 -10.11 19.61 3.26
CA ASP A 147 -11.35 20.12 2.68
C ASP A 147 -11.09 20.76 1.30
N GLU A 148 -11.97 20.48 0.33
CA GLU A 148 -11.81 20.91 -1.06
C GLU A 148 -11.82 22.44 -1.20
N ASP A 149 -12.72 23.12 -0.49
CA ASP A 149 -12.83 24.58 -0.54
C ASP A 149 -11.57 25.22 0.08
N VAL A 150 -11.04 24.64 1.15
CA VAL A 150 -9.80 25.11 1.79
C VAL A 150 -8.59 24.87 0.90
N ALA A 151 -8.47 23.70 0.29
CA ALA A 151 -7.38 23.39 -0.63
C ALA A 151 -7.40 24.32 -1.86
N GLY A 152 -8.58 24.57 -2.43
CA GLY A 152 -8.77 25.52 -3.53
C GLY A 152 -8.39 26.94 -3.12
N PHE A 153 -8.79 27.37 -1.93
CA PHE A 153 -8.42 28.68 -1.38
C PHE A 153 -6.92 28.81 -1.14
N LEU A 154 -6.27 27.82 -0.52
CA LEU A 154 -4.80 27.78 -0.35
C LEU A 154 -4.07 27.94 -1.69
N GLN A 155 -4.55 27.26 -2.73
CA GLN A 155 -4.00 27.35 -4.07
C GLN A 155 -4.19 28.75 -4.70
N GLU A 156 -5.37 29.36 -4.56
CA GLU A 156 -5.67 30.72 -5.04
C GLU A 156 -4.66 31.75 -4.48
N PHE A 157 -4.28 31.59 -3.21
CA PHE A 157 -3.38 32.50 -2.49
C PHE A 157 -1.91 32.12 -2.52
N LYS A 158 -1.49 31.29 -3.48
CA LYS A 158 -0.08 30.91 -3.66
C LYS A 158 0.55 30.26 -2.42
N ALA A 159 -0.24 29.55 -1.61
CA ALA A 159 0.27 28.81 -0.46
C ALA A 159 1.34 27.80 -0.89
N THR A 160 1.20 27.20 -2.08
CA THR A 160 2.20 26.31 -2.69
C THR A 160 3.60 26.93 -2.73
N ASP A 161 3.72 28.19 -3.15
CA ASP A 161 5.02 28.87 -3.26
C ASP A 161 5.59 29.19 -1.87
N ILE A 162 4.72 29.51 -0.90
CA ILE A 162 5.10 29.75 0.50
C ILE A 162 5.62 28.46 1.14
N LEU A 163 4.88 27.35 0.98
CA LEU A 163 5.22 26.03 1.51
C LEU A 163 6.51 25.50 0.86
N LEU A 164 6.68 25.67 -0.45
CA LEU A 164 7.93 25.35 -1.15
C LEU A 164 9.11 26.16 -0.57
N GLY A 165 8.92 27.46 -0.36
CA GLY A 165 9.93 28.32 0.27
C GLY A 165 10.28 27.89 1.69
N ALA A 166 9.30 27.40 2.45
CA ALA A 166 9.51 26.84 3.78
C ALA A 166 10.29 25.52 3.72
N ILE A 167 9.89 24.59 2.86
CA ILE A 167 10.56 23.30 2.66
C ILE A 167 12.03 23.49 2.26
N ALA A 168 12.30 24.38 1.30
CA ALA A 168 13.65 24.57 0.78
C ALA A 168 14.62 25.24 1.77
N LYS A 169 14.10 25.90 2.82
CA LYS A 169 14.90 26.70 3.77
C LYS A 169 14.85 26.21 5.21
N SER A 170 13.89 25.36 5.54
CA SER A 170 13.67 24.90 6.91
C SER A 170 14.86 24.07 7.39
N HIS A 171 15.30 24.35 8.61
CA HIS A 171 16.22 23.50 9.37
C HIS A 171 15.49 22.69 10.46
N CYS A 172 14.15 22.66 10.38
CA CYS A 172 13.27 21.98 11.30
C CYS A 172 12.53 20.84 10.56
N PRO A 173 12.90 19.56 10.80
CA PRO A 173 12.26 18.43 10.13
C PRO A 173 10.73 18.42 10.29
N ARG A 174 10.23 18.70 11.49
CA ARG A 174 8.80 18.77 11.78
C ARG A 174 8.07 19.85 10.95
N LEU A 175 8.70 20.99 10.74
CA LEU A 175 8.13 22.04 9.88
C LEU A 175 8.06 21.60 8.42
N THR A 176 9.12 20.95 7.94
CA THR A 176 9.19 20.40 6.58
C THR A 176 8.12 19.33 6.38
N GLU A 177 8.00 18.38 7.31
CA GLU A 177 6.96 17.37 7.34
C GLU A 177 5.57 17.98 7.21
N ILE A 178 5.22 18.95 8.08
CA ILE A 178 3.90 19.59 8.06
C ILE A 178 3.64 20.30 6.72
N CYS A 179 4.64 21.00 6.17
CA CYS A 179 4.50 21.68 4.89
C CYS A 179 4.24 20.70 3.75
N VAL A 180 4.99 19.58 3.69
CA VAL A 180 4.76 18.52 2.70
C VAL A 180 3.41 17.86 2.92
N GLY A 181 3.00 17.64 4.16
CA GLY A 181 1.69 17.08 4.52
C GLY A 181 0.51 17.94 4.04
N ILE A 182 0.59 19.26 4.21
CA ILE A 182 -0.39 20.21 3.67
C ILE A 182 -0.49 20.08 2.14
N LEU A 183 0.65 20.07 1.44
CA LEU A 183 0.68 19.88 -0.01
C LEU A 183 0.11 18.51 -0.42
N GLY A 184 0.39 17.47 0.36
CA GLY A 184 -0.16 16.13 0.20
C GLY A 184 -1.69 16.09 0.31
N ASN A 185 -2.28 16.84 1.24
CA ASN A 185 -3.74 16.94 1.35
C ASN A 185 -4.35 17.74 0.20
N MET A 186 -3.71 18.84 -0.16
CA MET A 186 -4.08 19.65 -1.33
C MET A 186 -4.07 18.83 -2.63
N ALA A 187 -3.08 17.94 -2.81
CA ALA A 187 -2.96 17.08 -3.98
C ALA A 187 -4.04 16.00 -4.11
N CYS A 188 -4.87 15.77 -3.09
CA CYS A 188 -6.02 14.86 -3.19
C CYS A 188 -7.11 15.38 -4.14
N PHE A 189 -7.10 16.68 -4.47
CA PHE A 189 -8.08 17.31 -5.36
C PHE A 189 -7.50 17.51 -6.76
N PRO A 190 -8.22 17.16 -7.85
CA PRO A 190 -7.66 17.17 -9.21
C PRO A 190 -7.07 18.50 -9.69
N GLU A 191 -7.78 19.60 -9.51
CA GLU A 191 -7.34 20.93 -9.97
C GLU A 191 -6.10 21.42 -9.21
N THR A 192 -6.08 21.17 -7.90
CA THR A 192 -4.95 21.51 -7.04
C THR A 192 -3.75 20.63 -7.36
N CYS A 193 -3.94 19.33 -7.55
CA CYS A 193 -2.88 18.40 -7.96
C CYS A 193 -2.26 18.78 -9.30
N LEU A 194 -3.07 19.18 -10.29
CA LEU A 194 -2.61 19.72 -11.56
C LEU A 194 -1.72 20.94 -11.34
N SER A 195 -2.21 21.90 -10.55
CA SER A 195 -1.47 23.12 -10.25
C SER A 195 -0.15 22.88 -9.52
N LEU A 196 -0.13 21.95 -8.55
CA LEU A 196 1.07 21.51 -7.84
C LEU A 196 2.06 20.84 -8.80
N SER A 197 1.54 19.96 -9.67
CA SER A 197 2.35 19.21 -10.62
C SER A 197 3.04 20.13 -11.63
N ASP A 198 2.37 21.20 -12.07
CA ASP A 198 2.91 22.20 -13.01
C ASP A 198 4.03 23.06 -12.42
N ASN A 199 4.18 23.08 -11.09
CA ASN A 199 5.28 23.76 -10.43
C ASN A 199 6.58 22.92 -10.55
N LYS A 200 7.50 23.38 -11.41
CA LYS A 200 8.77 22.68 -11.68
C LYS A 200 9.66 22.58 -10.44
N ASP A 201 9.88 23.71 -9.79
CA ASP A 201 10.73 23.81 -8.61
C ASP A 201 10.21 22.91 -7.48
N LEU A 202 8.89 22.88 -7.27
CA LEU A 202 8.28 21.99 -6.27
C LEU A 202 8.60 20.52 -6.55
N GLY A 203 8.38 20.05 -7.78
CA GLY A 203 8.64 18.65 -8.08
C GLY A 203 10.14 18.29 -8.03
N GLU A 204 11.05 19.21 -8.34
CA GLU A 204 12.49 18.99 -8.12
C GLU A 204 12.83 18.85 -6.63
N VAL A 205 12.32 19.77 -5.80
CA VAL A 205 12.52 19.74 -4.34
C VAL A 205 11.93 18.48 -3.70
N LEU A 206 10.73 18.05 -4.10
CA LEU A 206 10.12 16.83 -3.57
C LEU A 206 10.93 15.57 -3.90
N LEU A 207 11.50 15.47 -5.10
CA LEU A 207 12.39 14.34 -5.43
C LEU A 207 13.73 14.42 -4.69
N LEU A 208 14.20 15.63 -4.36
CA LEU A 208 15.37 15.83 -3.49
C LEU A 208 15.10 15.40 -2.04
N LEU A 209 13.90 15.67 -1.53
CA LEU A 209 13.48 15.30 -0.17
C LEU A 209 13.46 13.79 0.09
N LEU A 210 13.39 12.94 -0.94
CA LEU A 210 13.58 11.49 -0.76
C LEU A 210 14.97 11.11 -0.19
N GLY A 211 15.91 12.06 -0.14
CA GLY A 211 17.21 11.90 0.51
C GLY A 211 17.30 12.49 1.92
N ASP A 212 16.18 12.95 2.51
CA ASP A 212 16.15 13.43 3.88
C ASP A 212 16.42 12.31 4.89
N SER A 213 16.86 12.67 6.09
CA SER A 213 17.11 11.74 7.19
C SER A 213 15.90 11.51 8.10
N ASP A 214 14.88 12.36 8.02
CA ASP A 214 13.70 12.35 8.88
C ASP A 214 12.58 11.43 8.32
N PRO A 215 12.24 10.32 9.00
CA PRO A 215 11.25 9.37 8.49
C PRO A 215 9.84 9.95 8.26
N PRO A 216 9.29 10.80 9.16
CA PRO A 216 8.00 11.47 8.90
C PRO A 216 8.00 12.33 7.63
N THR A 217 9.06 13.12 7.40
CA THR A 217 9.20 13.92 6.17
C THR A 217 9.25 13.03 4.92
N LEU A 218 10.01 11.94 4.96
CA LEU A 218 10.07 10.96 3.87
C LEU A 218 8.71 10.29 3.61
N LEU A 219 7.95 10.00 4.67
CA LEU A 219 6.63 9.38 4.59
C LEU A 219 5.66 10.30 3.86
N GLU A 220 5.54 11.56 4.29
CA GLU A 220 4.65 12.54 3.66
C GLU A 220 5.08 12.88 2.24
N THR A 221 6.39 12.94 1.97
CA THR A 221 6.92 13.13 0.60
C THR A 221 6.51 11.97 -0.30
N SER A 222 6.66 10.73 0.18
CA SER A 222 6.26 9.53 -0.56
C SER A 222 4.76 9.49 -0.80
N ARG A 223 3.95 9.87 0.20
CA ARG A 223 2.48 9.97 0.09
C ARG A 223 2.05 10.99 -0.96
N LEU A 224 2.64 12.18 -0.96
CA LEU A 224 2.36 13.22 -1.95
C LEU A 224 2.72 12.76 -3.37
N LEU A 225 3.92 12.21 -3.57
CA LEU A 225 4.36 11.68 -4.86
C LEU A 225 3.43 10.57 -5.38
N LEU A 226 3.03 9.64 -4.50
CA LEU A 226 2.08 8.59 -4.84
C LEU A 226 0.71 9.16 -5.21
N THR A 227 0.22 10.15 -4.47
CA THR A 227 -1.07 10.84 -4.75
C THR A 227 -1.04 11.48 -6.14
N CYS A 228 0.07 12.13 -6.50
CA CYS A 228 0.26 12.68 -7.84
C CYS A 228 0.31 11.60 -8.93
N LEU A 229 1.05 10.50 -8.71
CA LEU A 229 1.13 9.39 -9.67
C LEU A 229 -0.20 8.63 -9.84
N ALA A 230 -1.07 8.65 -8.83
CA ALA A 230 -2.40 8.06 -8.92
C ALA A 230 -3.33 8.85 -9.86
N GLN A 231 -3.04 10.13 -10.12
CA GLN A 231 -3.86 10.96 -11.00
C GLN A 231 -3.44 10.83 -12.48
N PRO A 232 -4.29 10.26 -13.36
CA PRO A 232 -3.89 9.98 -14.75
C PRO A 232 -3.54 11.23 -15.58
N SER A 233 -4.10 12.38 -15.23
CA SER A 233 -3.86 13.66 -15.91
C SER A 233 -2.44 14.19 -15.72
N VAL A 234 -1.79 13.88 -14.58
CA VAL A 234 -0.47 14.42 -14.21
C VAL A 234 0.60 13.35 -14.07
N ALA A 235 0.24 12.07 -13.94
CA ALA A 235 1.18 10.97 -13.80
C ALA A 235 2.30 10.96 -14.87
N PRO A 236 2.03 11.21 -16.18
CA PRO A 236 3.10 11.25 -17.19
C PRO A 236 4.19 12.29 -16.91
N GLN A 237 3.81 13.45 -16.37
CA GLN A 237 4.74 14.51 -16.02
C GLN A 237 5.62 14.14 -14.81
N TRP A 238 5.05 13.45 -13.82
CA TRP A 238 5.82 12.94 -12.70
C TRP A 238 6.77 11.83 -13.11
N LEU A 239 6.34 10.89 -13.96
CA LEU A 239 7.21 9.85 -14.52
C LEU A 239 8.41 10.45 -15.24
N GLU A 240 8.22 11.52 -16.04
CA GLU A 240 9.32 12.23 -16.70
C GLU A 240 10.31 12.82 -15.69
N ARG A 241 9.84 13.37 -14.57
CA ARG A 241 10.71 13.88 -13.50
C ARG A 241 11.49 12.76 -12.80
N PHE A 242 10.84 11.63 -12.50
CA PHE A 242 11.52 10.45 -11.96
C PHE A 242 12.61 9.93 -12.90
N TRP A 243 12.36 9.98 -14.21
CA TRP A 243 13.35 9.63 -15.24
C TRP A 243 14.57 10.56 -15.24
N GLN A 244 14.36 11.85 -15.00
CA GLN A 244 15.42 12.86 -15.02
C GLN A 244 16.28 12.85 -13.76
N GLN A 245 15.74 12.37 -12.63
CA GLN A 245 16.42 12.41 -11.34
C GLN A 245 17.08 11.06 -10.98
N GLU A 246 18.32 10.87 -11.42
CA GLU A 246 19.09 9.63 -11.22
C GLU A 246 19.27 9.24 -9.74
N SER A 247 19.29 10.22 -8.84
CA SER A 247 19.46 10.00 -7.39
C SER A 247 18.26 9.35 -6.69
N VAL A 248 17.09 9.28 -7.34
CA VAL A 248 15.88 8.73 -6.71
C VAL A 248 16.02 7.24 -6.42
N CYS A 249 16.44 6.43 -7.38
CA CYS A 249 16.53 4.98 -7.19
C CYS A 249 17.47 4.61 -6.03
N PRO A 250 18.72 5.12 -5.95
CA PRO A 250 19.59 4.86 -4.80
C PRO A 250 18.98 5.28 -3.45
N ARG A 251 18.25 6.41 -3.40
CA ARG A 251 17.59 6.87 -2.16
C ARG A 251 16.46 5.94 -1.73
N LEU A 252 15.60 5.53 -2.66
CA LEU A 252 14.53 4.57 -2.36
C LEU A 252 15.11 3.22 -1.93
N CYS A 253 16.16 2.72 -2.60
CA CYS A 253 16.89 1.52 -2.17
C CYS A 253 17.45 1.66 -0.74
N PHE A 254 18.04 2.81 -0.43
CA PHE A 254 18.55 3.08 0.91
C PHE A 254 17.45 3.03 1.98
N ILE A 255 16.29 3.67 1.73
CA ILE A 255 15.14 3.65 2.65
C ILE A 255 14.66 2.21 2.87
N MET A 256 14.48 1.46 1.78
CA MET A 256 14.03 0.05 1.82
C MET A 256 14.96 -0.85 2.64
N CYS A 257 16.27 -0.62 2.57
CA CYS A 257 17.26 -1.42 3.31
C CYS A 257 17.51 -0.96 4.75
N SER A 258 17.23 0.31 5.08
CA SER A 258 17.75 0.94 6.31
C SER A 258 16.68 1.42 7.28
N SER A 259 15.44 1.62 6.83
CA SER A 259 14.35 2.10 7.67
C SER A 259 13.71 0.98 8.47
N THR A 260 13.55 1.16 9.78
CA THR A 260 12.72 0.29 10.63
C THR A 260 11.31 0.84 10.84
N ASN A 261 10.98 1.98 10.22
CA ASN A 261 9.63 2.54 10.28
C ASN A 261 8.72 1.81 9.28
N VAL A 262 7.76 1.05 9.82
CA VAL A 262 6.82 0.21 9.05
C VAL A 262 5.98 1.06 8.09
N ASP A 263 5.39 2.17 8.56
CA ASP A 263 4.55 3.03 7.72
C ASP A 263 5.32 3.62 6.54
N LEU A 264 6.58 4.03 6.78
CA LEU A 264 7.47 4.53 5.73
C LEU A 264 7.80 3.44 4.71
N LEU A 265 8.14 2.23 5.16
CA LEU A 265 8.42 1.11 4.26
C LEU A 265 7.18 0.78 3.42
N VAL A 266 5.99 0.70 4.00
CA VAL A 266 4.75 0.48 3.25
C VAL A 266 4.57 1.56 2.18
N LYS A 267 4.70 2.84 2.54
CA LYS A 267 4.48 3.94 1.61
C LYS A 267 5.51 4.01 0.48
N VAL A 268 6.79 3.72 0.79
CA VAL A 268 7.85 3.62 -0.21
C VAL A 268 7.62 2.43 -1.14
N GLY A 269 7.19 1.29 -0.60
CA GLY A 269 6.78 0.12 -1.39
C GLY A 269 5.67 0.48 -2.37
N GLU A 270 4.63 1.19 -1.92
CA GLU A 270 3.51 1.59 -2.78
C GLU A 270 3.97 2.53 -3.90
N LEU A 271 4.84 3.49 -3.59
CA LEU A 271 5.43 4.40 -4.57
C LEU A 271 6.24 3.63 -5.62
N VAL A 272 7.15 2.75 -5.21
CA VAL A 272 7.97 1.95 -6.13
C VAL A 272 7.11 1.03 -6.99
N ASN A 273 6.13 0.37 -6.37
CA ASN A 273 5.21 -0.51 -7.07
C ASN A 273 4.39 0.25 -8.13
N LYS A 274 3.85 1.42 -7.79
CA LYS A 274 3.10 2.27 -8.73
C LYS A 274 3.98 2.74 -9.89
N LEU A 275 5.23 3.13 -9.63
CA LEU A 275 6.18 3.53 -10.67
C LEU A 275 6.45 2.40 -11.65
N PHE A 276 6.69 1.18 -11.15
CA PHE A 276 6.95 0.03 -12.01
C PHE A 276 5.73 -0.42 -12.80
N ASP A 277 4.55 -0.27 -12.19
CA ASP A 277 3.30 -0.57 -12.87
C ASP A 277 3.05 0.39 -14.04
N LEU A 278 3.23 1.69 -13.80
CA LEU A 278 3.03 2.75 -14.79
C LEU A 278 4.08 2.76 -15.91
N ASP A 279 5.36 2.48 -15.60
CA ASP A 279 6.45 2.56 -16.57
C ASP A 279 7.47 1.41 -16.45
N GLU A 280 7.28 0.38 -17.30
CA GLU A 280 8.21 -0.76 -17.44
C GLU A 280 9.63 -0.30 -17.83
N ARG A 281 9.77 0.81 -18.57
CA ARG A 281 11.09 1.29 -19.02
C ARG A 281 11.87 1.90 -17.86
N LEU A 282 11.19 2.61 -16.96
CA LEU A 282 11.80 3.16 -15.74
C LEU A 282 12.29 2.03 -14.84
N MET A 283 11.45 0.99 -14.66
CA MET A 283 11.85 -0.20 -13.92
C MET A 283 13.12 -0.84 -14.50
N LYS A 284 13.19 -1.02 -15.84
CA LYS A 284 14.38 -1.56 -16.52
C LYS A 284 15.62 -0.70 -16.32
N SER A 285 15.50 0.63 -16.38
CA SER A 285 16.66 1.52 -16.18
C SER A 285 17.18 1.44 -14.76
N TRP A 286 16.30 1.32 -13.76
CA TRP A 286 16.70 1.17 -12.35
C TRP A 286 17.35 -0.19 -12.07
N ILE A 287 16.86 -1.27 -12.70
CA ILE A 287 17.46 -2.61 -12.57
C ILE A 287 18.88 -2.64 -13.15
N THR A 288 19.08 -1.99 -14.30
CA THR A 288 20.34 -2.06 -15.06
C THR A 288 21.33 -0.96 -14.71
N ALA A 289 20.94 -0.02 -13.85
CA ALA A 289 21.80 1.07 -13.39
C ALA A 289 23.08 0.50 -12.77
N GLN A 290 24.22 0.87 -13.35
CA GLN A 290 25.53 0.50 -12.81
C GLN A 290 25.99 1.54 -11.79
N PRO A 291 26.81 1.13 -10.80
CA PRO A 291 27.44 2.08 -9.88
C PRO A 291 28.28 3.08 -10.68
N SER A 292 28.00 4.37 -10.53
CA SER A 292 28.90 5.41 -11.01
C SER A 292 30.19 5.38 -10.19
N GLU A 293 31.37 5.46 -10.83
CA GLU A 293 32.67 5.48 -10.14
C GLU A 293 32.82 6.64 -9.12
N ALA A 294 31.94 7.63 -9.17
CA ALA A 294 31.93 8.80 -8.29
C ALA A 294 31.14 8.61 -6.98
N ASP A 295 30.36 7.54 -6.84
CA ASP A 295 29.51 7.31 -5.67
C ASP A 295 30.17 6.33 -4.69
N THR A 296 30.70 6.86 -3.59
CA THR A 296 31.27 6.07 -2.48
C THR A 296 30.20 5.48 -1.56
N GLY A 297 28.92 5.69 -1.86
CA GLY A 297 27.80 5.01 -1.22
C GLY A 297 27.73 3.55 -1.64
N SER A 298 27.30 2.68 -0.72
CA SER A 298 26.95 1.30 -1.07
C SER A 298 25.80 1.32 -2.07
N HIS A 299 26.08 1.14 -3.36
CA HIS A 299 25.05 0.99 -4.37
C HIS A 299 24.28 -0.30 -4.09
N LEU A 300 23.08 -0.15 -3.50
CA LEU A 300 22.23 -1.27 -3.13
C LEU A 300 21.47 -1.75 -4.36
N PRO A 301 21.61 -3.03 -4.77
CA PRO A 301 20.83 -3.56 -5.89
C PRO A 301 19.32 -3.44 -5.60
N LEU A 302 18.55 -3.00 -6.58
CA LEU A 302 17.10 -2.81 -6.45
C LEU A 302 16.40 -4.10 -6.00
N ALA A 303 16.73 -5.24 -6.63
CA ALA A 303 16.15 -6.53 -6.28
C ALA A 303 16.42 -6.90 -4.81
N SER A 304 17.65 -6.74 -4.33
CA SER A 304 18.00 -6.97 -2.92
C SER A 304 17.25 -6.03 -1.99
N SER A 305 17.10 -4.77 -2.38
CA SER A 305 16.43 -3.76 -1.56
C SER A 305 14.93 -4.05 -1.38
N LEU A 306 14.26 -4.49 -2.45
CA LEU A 306 12.87 -4.96 -2.39
C LEU A 306 12.71 -6.17 -1.49
N LEU A 307 13.62 -7.15 -1.58
CA LEU A 307 13.59 -8.36 -0.76
C LEU A 307 13.85 -8.06 0.72
N GLU A 308 14.77 -7.14 1.03
CA GLU A 308 15.05 -6.76 2.42
C GLU A 308 13.86 -6.01 3.04
N ALA A 309 13.21 -5.11 2.30
CA ALA A 309 11.98 -4.46 2.79
C ALA A 309 10.83 -5.46 2.97
N ALA A 310 10.64 -6.39 2.03
CA ALA A 310 9.65 -7.47 2.15
C ALA A 310 9.90 -8.32 3.41
N LYS A 311 11.16 -8.69 3.66
CA LYS A 311 11.56 -9.44 4.84
C LYS A 311 11.28 -8.68 6.14
N GLN A 312 11.55 -7.39 6.19
CA GLN A 312 11.26 -6.54 7.35
C GLN A 312 9.75 -6.43 7.63
N LEU A 313 8.93 -6.34 6.60
CA LEU A 313 7.47 -6.22 6.72
C LEU A 313 6.74 -7.54 6.95
N ARG A 314 7.40 -8.69 6.73
CA ARG A 314 6.79 -10.02 6.78
C ARG A 314 5.92 -10.26 8.01
N ALA A 315 6.43 -9.93 9.19
CA ALA A 315 5.71 -10.13 10.46
C ALA A 315 4.90 -8.91 10.92
N GLU A 316 5.14 -7.74 10.32
CA GLU A 316 4.65 -6.45 10.82
C GLU A 316 3.43 -5.93 10.01
N SER A 317 3.40 -6.16 8.69
CA SER A 317 2.33 -5.68 7.82
C SER A 317 2.13 -6.61 6.59
N PRO A 318 1.06 -7.43 6.59
CA PRO A 318 0.68 -8.24 5.42
C PRO A 318 0.38 -7.40 4.18
N GLU A 319 -0.26 -6.24 4.35
CA GLU A 319 -0.57 -5.32 3.25
C GLU A 319 0.71 -4.74 2.65
N GLY A 320 1.67 -4.34 3.50
CA GLY A 320 2.99 -3.90 3.05
C GLY A 320 3.75 -5.00 2.32
N LEU A 321 3.75 -6.22 2.88
CA LEU A 321 4.37 -7.38 2.25
C LEU A 321 3.79 -7.64 0.85
N GLU A 322 2.47 -7.54 0.68
CA GLU A 322 1.80 -7.71 -0.63
C GLU A 322 2.35 -6.76 -1.68
N VAL A 323 2.52 -5.49 -1.32
CA VAL A 323 3.04 -4.46 -2.23
C VAL A 323 4.45 -4.80 -2.71
N TYR A 324 5.33 -5.22 -1.80
CA TYR A 324 6.70 -5.58 -2.17
C TYR A 324 6.79 -6.87 -2.98
N LEU A 325 5.99 -7.88 -2.65
CA LEU A 325 5.93 -9.12 -3.42
C LEU A 325 5.41 -8.87 -4.83
N HIS A 326 4.42 -7.98 -4.99
CA HIS A 326 3.96 -7.54 -6.30
C HIS A 326 5.07 -6.82 -7.07
N ALA A 327 5.80 -5.90 -6.44
CA ALA A 327 6.94 -5.22 -7.08
C ALA A 327 8.03 -6.21 -7.53
N VAL A 328 8.35 -7.24 -6.72
CA VAL A 328 9.28 -8.32 -7.10
C VAL A 328 8.70 -9.17 -8.24
N GLN A 329 7.39 -9.45 -8.23
CA GLN A 329 6.73 -10.13 -9.35
C GLN A 329 6.84 -9.32 -10.65
N LEU A 330 6.71 -7.98 -10.61
CA LEU A 330 6.88 -7.14 -11.79
C LEU A 330 8.29 -7.30 -12.39
N LEU A 331 9.34 -7.49 -11.58
CA LEU A 331 10.69 -7.79 -12.10
C LEU A 331 10.72 -9.07 -12.94
N THR A 332 9.93 -10.08 -12.59
CA THR A 332 9.85 -11.34 -13.36
C THR A 332 9.17 -11.20 -14.72
N THR A 333 8.55 -10.04 -14.99
CA THR A 333 7.90 -9.76 -16.28
C THR A 333 8.87 -9.26 -17.35
N VAL A 334 10.15 -9.00 -17.00
CA VAL A 334 11.18 -8.43 -17.87
C VAL A 334 12.52 -9.17 -17.73
N GLU A 335 13.30 -9.27 -18.81
CA GLU A 335 14.48 -10.15 -18.89
C GLU A 335 15.56 -9.70 -17.91
N GLU A 336 15.78 -8.39 -17.86
CA GLU A 336 16.72 -7.73 -16.97
C GLU A 336 16.37 -7.97 -15.50
N GLY A 337 15.08 -8.02 -15.16
CA GLY A 337 14.61 -8.28 -13.81
C GLY A 337 14.76 -9.73 -13.39
N VAL A 338 14.54 -10.69 -14.31
CA VAL A 338 14.85 -12.10 -14.06
C VAL A 338 16.36 -12.30 -13.87
N GLN A 339 17.19 -11.67 -14.70
CA GLN A 339 18.65 -11.68 -14.54
C GLN A 339 19.06 -11.09 -13.19
N ALA A 340 18.47 -9.96 -12.78
CA ALA A 340 18.73 -9.34 -11.48
C ALA A 340 18.43 -10.26 -10.29
N LEU A 341 17.41 -11.11 -10.40
CA LEU A 341 17.02 -12.06 -9.36
C LEU A 341 17.84 -13.37 -9.37
N VAL A 342 18.42 -13.75 -10.52
CA VAL A 342 19.08 -15.06 -10.70
C VAL A 342 20.60 -14.96 -10.71
N GLU A 343 21.17 -13.94 -11.37
CA GLU A 343 22.60 -13.85 -11.68
C GLU A 343 23.41 -13.12 -10.59
N HIS A 344 22.76 -12.27 -9.78
CA HIS A 344 23.43 -11.59 -8.67
C HIS A 344 23.67 -12.52 -7.48
N ASP A 345 24.91 -12.53 -6.98
CA ASP A 345 25.34 -13.41 -5.90
C ASP A 345 24.48 -13.22 -4.64
N GLY A 346 24.00 -14.32 -4.08
CA GLY A 346 23.13 -14.34 -2.89
C GLY A 346 21.67 -13.87 -3.08
N VAL A 347 21.34 -13.07 -4.09
CA VAL A 347 19.96 -12.52 -4.28
C VAL A 347 18.95 -13.63 -4.51
N ARG A 348 19.32 -14.61 -5.33
CA ARG A 348 18.48 -15.78 -5.61
C ARG A 348 18.15 -16.57 -4.35
N GLU A 349 19.16 -16.83 -3.52
CA GLU A 349 19.01 -17.60 -2.28
C GLU A 349 18.15 -16.82 -1.25
N GLN A 350 18.36 -15.51 -1.15
CA GLN A 350 17.55 -14.62 -0.32
C GLN A 350 16.08 -14.65 -0.77
N ALA A 351 15.82 -14.47 -2.06
CA ALA A 351 14.47 -14.52 -2.62
C ALA A 351 13.83 -15.88 -2.37
N TRP A 352 14.53 -16.98 -2.69
CA TRP A 352 13.99 -18.31 -2.52
C TRP A 352 13.65 -18.61 -1.06
N THR A 353 14.55 -18.27 -0.13
CA THR A 353 14.38 -18.50 1.31
C THR A 353 13.18 -17.71 1.83
N LEU A 354 13.15 -16.40 1.60
CA LEU A 354 12.05 -15.53 2.05
C LEU A 354 10.69 -16.01 1.53
N LEU A 355 10.58 -16.28 0.23
CA LEU A 355 9.31 -16.66 -0.40
C LEU A 355 8.85 -18.06 0.04
N CYS A 356 9.79 -18.98 0.29
CA CYS A 356 9.47 -20.28 0.87
C CYS A 356 8.93 -20.14 2.29
N GLU A 357 9.59 -19.33 3.13
CA GLU A 357 9.12 -19.11 4.49
C GLU A 357 7.72 -18.48 4.49
N VAL A 358 7.46 -17.47 3.65
CA VAL A 358 6.13 -16.86 3.49
C VAL A 358 5.07 -17.92 3.16
N ILE A 359 5.28 -18.76 2.14
CA ILE A 359 4.29 -19.77 1.74
C ILE A 359 4.16 -20.92 2.74
N CYS A 360 5.25 -21.32 3.39
CA CYS A 360 5.26 -22.51 4.24
C CYS A 360 4.84 -22.20 5.67
N GLU A 361 5.17 -21.02 6.18
CA GLU A 361 4.99 -20.65 7.58
C GLU A 361 3.83 -19.67 7.79
N ASP A 362 3.56 -18.80 6.82
CA ASP A 362 2.59 -17.71 7.01
C ASP A 362 1.27 -17.95 6.28
N LEU A 363 1.31 -18.56 5.09
CA LEU A 363 0.15 -18.67 4.20
C LEU A 363 -0.44 -20.08 4.15
N CYS A 364 -1.78 -20.15 4.10
CA CYS A 364 -2.56 -21.38 3.96
C CYS A 364 -2.08 -22.53 4.86
N GLN A 365 -2.12 -22.36 6.17
CA GLN A 365 -1.73 -23.38 7.15
C GLN A 365 -2.66 -24.60 7.11
N LEU A 366 -2.20 -25.73 7.67
CA LEU A 366 -2.92 -27.01 7.60
C LEU A 366 -4.35 -26.96 8.16
N ASP A 367 -4.58 -26.16 9.19
CA ASP A 367 -5.86 -26.03 9.87
C ASP A 367 -6.74 -24.90 9.29
N ASP A 368 -6.24 -24.18 8.28
CA ASP A 368 -6.98 -23.06 7.71
C ASP A 368 -8.16 -23.53 6.85
N PRO A 369 -9.32 -22.85 6.92
CA PRO A 369 -10.43 -23.14 6.02
C PRO A 369 -10.13 -22.66 4.59
N PRO A 370 -10.71 -23.30 3.54
CA PRO A 370 -10.48 -22.90 2.14
C PRO A 370 -10.80 -21.44 1.81
N ILE A 371 -11.65 -20.79 2.61
CA ILE A 371 -11.99 -19.37 2.43
C ILE A 371 -10.78 -18.44 2.65
N ILE A 372 -9.78 -18.87 3.42
CA ILE A 372 -8.55 -18.09 3.67
C ILE A 372 -7.85 -17.70 2.36
N LEU A 373 -8.01 -18.52 1.33
CA LEU A 373 -7.42 -18.29 0.02
C LEU A 373 -7.96 -17.01 -0.65
N GLN A 374 -9.19 -16.59 -0.32
CA GLN A 374 -9.73 -15.30 -0.80
C GLN A 374 -9.03 -14.11 -0.15
N GLU A 375 -8.67 -14.23 1.12
CA GLU A 375 -8.01 -13.18 1.89
C GLU A 375 -6.52 -13.11 1.53
N GLN A 376 -5.88 -14.25 1.27
CA GLN A 376 -4.45 -14.37 1.04
C GLN A 376 -4.03 -14.39 -0.44
N LYS A 377 -4.98 -14.34 -1.40
CA LYS A 377 -4.66 -14.42 -2.84
C LYS A 377 -3.70 -13.33 -3.32
N GLY A 378 -3.79 -12.12 -2.72
CA GLY A 378 -2.90 -10.99 -3.02
C GLY A 378 -1.44 -11.29 -2.72
N LEU A 379 -1.17 -12.11 -1.69
CA LEU A 379 0.17 -12.58 -1.33
C LEU A 379 0.56 -13.86 -2.07
N LEU A 380 -0.37 -14.82 -2.20
CA LEU A 380 -0.08 -16.12 -2.80
C LEU A 380 0.30 -16.02 -4.28
N ALA A 381 -0.41 -15.20 -5.05
CA ALA A 381 -0.19 -15.08 -6.50
C ALA A 381 1.21 -14.54 -6.86
N PRO A 382 1.67 -13.38 -6.34
CA PRO A 382 3.01 -12.88 -6.61
C PRO A 382 4.09 -13.82 -6.08
N THR A 383 3.96 -14.35 -4.86
CA THR A 383 4.98 -15.24 -4.28
C THR A 383 5.17 -16.50 -5.12
N LEU A 384 4.09 -17.15 -5.53
CA LEU A 384 4.16 -18.34 -6.37
C LEU A 384 4.67 -18.02 -7.78
N ALA A 385 4.33 -16.88 -8.35
CA ALA A 385 4.83 -16.46 -9.66
C ALA A 385 6.35 -16.27 -9.65
N VAL A 386 6.87 -15.62 -8.60
CA VAL A 386 8.32 -15.42 -8.44
C VAL A 386 9.03 -16.75 -8.22
N LEU A 387 8.56 -17.60 -7.30
CA LEU A 387 9.15 -18.92 -7.07
C LEU A 387 9.13 -19.81 -8.32
N SER A 388 8.02 -19.80 -9.06
CA SER A 388 7.89 -20.51 -10.33
C SER A 388 8.97 -20.06 -11.32
N THR A 389 9.16 -18.74 -11.46
CA THR A 389 10.20 -18.17 -12.32
C THR A 389 11.60 -18.57 -11.87
N LEU A 390 11.92 -18.41 -10.59
CA LEU A 390 13.23 -18.78 -10.03
C LEU A 390 13.56 -20.27 -10.19
N SER A 391 12.53 -21.12 -10.10
CA SER A 391 12.66 -22.57 -10.29
C SER A 391 12.90 -22.93 -11.76
N ALA A 392 12.29 -22.21 -12.70
CA ALA A 392 12.46 -22.44 -14.14
C ALA A 392 13.82 -21.95 -14.67
N CYS A 393 14.45 -20.99 -13.99
CA CYS A 393 15.79 -20.47 -14.29
C CYS A 393 16.93 -21.35 -13.74
N GLN A 394 16.64 -22.52 -13.17
CA GLN A 394 17.66 -23.37 -12.57
C GLN A 394 18.48 -24.11 -13.64
N ASP A 395 19.73 -23.71 -13.81
CA ASP A 395 20.71 -24.50 -14.56
C ASP A 395 21.05 -25.80 -13.82
N GLN A 396 21.31 -26.87 -14.58
CA GLN A 396 21.62 -28.22 -14.10
C GLN A 396 22.80 -28.30 -13.10
N GLN A 397 23.61 -27.23 -13.00
CA GLN A 397 24.82 -27.16 -12.18
C GLN A 397 24.56 -26.79 -10.71
N TYR A 398 23.37 -26.24 -10.40
CA TYR A 398 22.92 -25.86 -9.05
C TYR A 398 21.67 -26.67 -8.62
N CYS A 399 21.58 -27.92 -9.08
CA CYS A 399 20.55 -28.88 -8.68
C CYS A 399 20.76 -29.38 -7.23
N GLN A 400 20.66 -28.50 -6.23
CA GLN A 400 20.58 -28.87 -4.80
C GLN A 400 19.65 -27.94 -4.01
N LEU A 401 18.62 -27.39 -4.65
CA LEU A 401 17.41 -27.11 -3.90
C LEU A 401 16.67 -28.44 -3.80
N ASP A 402 16.99 -29.21 -2.75
CA ASP A 402 16.17 -30.34 -2.33
C ASP A 402 14.71 -29.90 -2.45
N CYS A 403 13.88 -30.68 -3.16
CA CYS A 403 12.45 -30.38 -3.29
C CYS A 403 11.91 -30.05 -1.89
N ASN A 404 11.62 -28.78 -1.65
CA ASN A 404 11.24 -28.31 -0.32
C ASN A 404 9.88 -28.95 -0.01
N LEU A 405 9.91 -29.97 0.84
CA LEU A 405 8.77 -30.82 1.14
C LEU A 405 7.58 -29.99 1.68
N PRO A 406 7.77 -29.07 2.64
CA PRO A 406 6.78 -28.07 3.01
C PRO A 406 6.21 -27.28 1.83
N LEU A 407 7.05 -26.75 0.94
CA LEU A 407 6.59 -25.95 -0.21
C LEU A 407 5.69 -26.76 -1.15
N LEU A 408 6.07 -28.01 -1.44
CA LEU A 408 5.27 -28.91 -2.26
C LEU A 408 3.92 -29.24 -1.57
N GLY A 409 3.94 -29.42 -0.24
CA GLY A 409 2.73 -29.58 0.56
C GLY A 409 1.80 -28.35 0.49
N SER A 410 2.35 -27.14 0.63
CA SER A 410 1.60 -25.89 0.51
C SER A 410 1.00 -25.72 -0.90
N LEU A 411 1.77 -26.01 -1.96
CA LEU A 411 1.27 -25.99 -3.34
C LEU A 411 0.08 -26.92 -3.57
N LEU A 412 0.18 -28.17 -3.10
CA LEU A 412 -0.90 -29.15 -3.18
C LEU A 412 -2.15 -28.67 -2.45
N ARG A 413 -1.98 -28.07 -1.27
CA ARG A 413 -3.06 -27.49 -0.46
C ARG A 413 -3.75 -26.31 -1.15
N VAL A 414 -2.97 -25.38 -1.72
CA VAL A 414 -3.51 -24.24 -2.49
C VAL A 414 -4.39 -24.73 -3.64
N LEU A 415 -3.95 -25.74 -4.41
CA LEU A 415 -4.74 -26.32 -5.50
C LEU A 415 -5.99 -27.07 -5.03
N GLN A 416 -5.92 -27.71 -3.85
CA GLN A 416 -7.10 -28.29 -3.21
C GLN A 416 -8.12 -27.21 -2.84
N TYR A 417 -7.70 -26.15 -2.14
CA TYR A 417 -8.60 -25.07 -1.71
C TYR A 417 -9.22 -24.33 -2.90
N LEU A 418 -8.44 -24.08 -3.97
CA LEU A 418 -8.98 -23.56 -5.23
C LEU A 418 -10.07 -24.47 -5.82
N SER A 419 -9.88 -25.79 -5.76
CA SER A 419 -10.85 -26.76 -6.26
C SER A 419 -12.13 -26.81 -5.42
N GLU A 420 -12.01 -26.65 -4.10
CA GLU A 420 -13.14 -26.60 -3.16
C GLU A 420 -13.95 -25.31 -3.30
N CYS A 421 -13.27 -24.16 -3.44
CA CYS A 421 -13.91 -22.87 -3.71
C CYS A 421 -14.73 -22.91 -5.00
N GLN A 422 -14.21 -23.51 -6.07
CA GLN A 422 -14.93 -23.67 -7.34
C GLN A 422 -16.16 -24.57 -7.24
N GLN A 423 -16.14 -25.58 -6.35
CA GLN A 423 -17.30 -26.46 -6.14
C GLN A 423 -18.42 -25.75 -5.39
N ARG A 424 -18.08 -24.97 -4.35
CA ARG A 424 -19.06 -24.17 -3.61
C ARG A 424 -19.77 -23.12 -4.46
N VAL A 425 -19.07 -22.50 -5.40
CA VAL A 425 -19.68 -21.55 -6.36
C VAL A 425 -20.70 -22.26 -7.26
N LYS A 426 -20.35 -23.44 -7.79
CA LYS A 426 -21.25 -24.24 -8.64
C LYS A 426 -22.48 -24.77 -7.90
N GLU A 427 -22.39 -24.99 -6.60
CA GLU A 427 -23.51 -25.45 -5.76
C GLU A 427 -24.40 -24.30 -5.25
N GLY A 428 -23.93 -23.04 -5.33
CA GLY A 428 -24.62 -21.85 -4.81
C GLY A 428 -25.20 -20.89 -5.86
N GLU A 429 -25.00 -21.14 -7.16
CA GLU A 429 -25.50 -20.26 -8.23
C GLU A 429 -26.97 -20.51 -8.58
N ASP A 430 -27.88 -19.85 -7.86
CA ASP A 430 -29.16 -19.36 -8.40
C ASP A 430 -28.93 -17.93 -8.93
N SER A 431 -28.74 -17.80 -10.25
CA SER A 431 -28.90 -16.57 -11.05
C SER A 431 -28.23 -15.26 -10.59
N SER A 432 -27.10 -14.87 -11.20
CA SER A 432 -26.99 -13.52 -11.78
C SER A 432 -25.89 -13.45 -12.84
N ASP A 433 -26.30 -13.06 -14.05
CA ASP A 433 -25.47 -12.65 -15.19
C ASP A 433 -24.71 -11.36 -14.83
N LYS A 434 -23.53 -11.52 -14.23
CA LYS A 434 -22.50 -10.47 -14.12
C LYS A 434 -21.19 -11.13 -14.52
N GLY A 435 -20.41 -10.46 -15.37
CA GLY A 435 -19.10 -10.95 -15.81
C GLY A 435 -18.19 -11.33 -14.63
N PRO A 436 -17.06 -12.01 -14.90
CA PRO A 436 -16.17 -12.49 -13.84
C PRO A 436 -15.82 -11.33 -12.90
N ARG A 437 -16.00 -11.55 -11.59
CA ARG A 437 -15.59 -10.56 -10.60
C ARG A 437 -14.06 -10.46 -10.63
N GLU A 438 -13.52 -9.32 -10.21
CA GLU A 438 -12.07 -9.14 -10.05
C GLU A 438 -11.44 -10.28 -9.22
N ASP A 439 -12.17 -10.73 -8.20
CA ASP A 439 -11.81 -11.88 -7.38
C ASP A 439 -11.63 -13.17 -8.20
N ASP A 440 -12.48 -13.41 -9.19
CA ASP A 440 -12.42 -14.62 -10.02
C ASP A 440 -11.18 -14.64 -10.92
N ILE A 441 -10.75 -13.45 -11.35
CA ILE A 441 -9.58 -13.26 -12.21
C ILE A 441 -8.28 -13.55 -11.44
N GLN A 442 -8.15 -13.01 -10.22
CA GLN A 442 -6.97 -13.25 -9.38
C GLN A 442 -6.85 -14.73 -8.98
N LEU A 443 -7.97 -15.39 -8.68
CA LEU A 443 -8.00 -16.81 -8.37
C LEU A 443 -7.64 -17.68 -9.58
N LEU A 444 -8.05 -17.27 -10.78
CA LEU A 444 -7.65 -17.94 -12.02
C LEU A 444 -6.14 -17.83 -12.22
N ALA A 445 -5.58 -16.62 -12.09
CA ALA A 445 -4.14 -16.39 -12.20
C ALA A 445 -3.35 -17.20 -11.15
N LEU A 446 -3.83 -17.25 -9.91
CA LEU A 446 -3.26 -18.06 -8.85
C LEU A 446 -3.29 -19.56 -9.21
N ARG A 447 -4.42 -20.05 -9.75
CA ARG A 447 -4.54 -21.45 -10.19
C ARG A 447 -3.56 -21.80 -11.29
N GLU A 448 -3.48 -20.97 -12.33
CA GLU A 448 -2.56 -21.18 -13.46
C GLU A 448 -1.11 -21.20 -12.97
N THR A 449 -0.75 -20.23 -12.14
CA THR A 449 0.60 -20.10 -11.57
C THR A 449 0.96 -21.29 -10.67
N ALA A 450 0.09 -21.67 -9.74
CA ALA A 450 0.30 -22.84 -8.87
C ALA A 450 0.38 -24.15 -9.66
N THR A 451 -0.40 -24.28 -10.74
CA THR A 451 -0.41 -25.48 -11.59
C THR A 451 0.89 -25.59 -12.39
N GLU A 452 1.33 -24.51 -13.03
CA GLU A 452 2.60 -24.48 -13.79
C GLU A 452 3.78 -24.77 -12.84
N PHE A 453 3.81 -24.13 -11.67
CA PHE A 453 4.88 -24.34 -10.69
C PHE A 453 4.90 -25.77 -10.17
N LEU A 454 3.73 -26.33 -9.81
CA LEU A 454 3.63 -27.72 -9.39
C LEU A 454 4.10 -28.67 -10.50
N ALA A 455 3.72 -28.42 -11.76
CA ALA A 455 4.15 -29.26 -12.88
C ALA A 455 5.68 -29.30 -12.99
N HIS A 456 6.34 -28.15 -12.85
CA HIS A 456 7.80 -28.05 -12.85
C HIS A 456 8.42 -28.82 -11.68
N MET A 457 7.91 -28.61 -10.45
CA MET A 457 8.38 -29.33 -9.26
C MET A 457 8.21 -30.85 -9.39
N LEU A 458 7.08 -31.31 -9.94
CA LEU A 458 6.81 -32.73 -10.15
C LEU A 458 7.78 -33.38 -11.14
N THR A 459 8.28 -32.65 -12.14
CA THR A 459 9.27 -33.22 -13.08
C THR A 459 10.64 -33.51 -12.45
N ASN A 460 10.93 -32.87 -11.31
CA ASN A 460 12.16 -33.08 -10.53
C ASN A 460 11.94 -33.96 -9.29
N LEU A 461 10.71 -34.44 -9.08
CA LEU A 461 10.34 -35.24 -7.92
C LEU A 461 11.05 -36.60 -7.93
N ASN A 462 11.57 -37.03 -6.79
CA ASN A 462 12.12 -38.38 -6.64
C ASN A 462 11.26 -39.24 -5.70
N LYS A 463 11.58 -40.54 -5.66
CA LYS A 463 10.83 -41.53 -4.88
C LYS A 463 10.88 -41.28 -3.37
N ASP A 464 12.00 -40.81 -2.85
CA ASP A 464 12.19 -40.58 -1.42
C ASP A 464 11.33 -39.41 -0.94
N VAL A 465 11.35 -38.29 -1.69
CA VAL A 465 10.49 -37.12 -1.44
C VAL A 465 9.02 -37.50 -1.56
N LEU A 466 8.62 -38.25 -2.58
CA LEU A 466 7.24 -38.72 -2.73
C LEU A 466 6.79 -39.59 -1.54
N SER A 467 7.65 -40.49 -1.09
CA SER A 467 7.36 -41.35 0.06
C SER A 467 7.22 -40.52 1.34
N GLU A 468 8.00 -39.45 1.48
CA GLU A 468 7.91 -38.55 2.62
C GLU A 468 6.66 -37.67 2.59
N LEU A 469 6.20 -37.21 1.42
CA LEU A 469 4.92 -36.51 1.26
C LEU A 469 3.73 -37.36 1.73
N LEU A 470 3.77 -38.65 1.44
CA LEU A 470 2.75 -39.62 1.88
C LEU A 470 2.79 -39.80 3.40
N LYS A 471 3.99 -39.97 3.99
CA LYS A 471 4.15 -40.14 5.44
C LYS A 471 3.75 -38.92 6.24
N THR A 472 4.11 -37.73 5.75
CA THR A 472 3.78 -36.44 6.40
C THR A 472 2.33 -36.03 6.20
N GLY A 473 1.59 -36.69 5.31
CA GLY A 473 0.19 -36.40 5.04
C GLY A 473 -0.04 -35.21 4.12
N TYR A 474 1.00 -34.63 3.52
CA TYR A 474 0.87 -33.59 2.51
C TYR A 474 0.24 -34.12 1.21
N LEU A 475 0.54 -35.37 0.86
CA LEU A 475 -0.08 -36.05 -0.28
C LEU A 475 -1.12 -37.07 0.21
N THR A 476 -2.39 -36.69 0.10
CA THR A 476 -3.56 -37.53 0.36
C THR A 476 -4.26 -37.84 -0.96
N GLU A 477 -5.26 -38.73 -0.92
CA GLU A 477 -6.10 -38.98 -2.10
C GLU A 477 -6.74 -37.66 -2.60
N ASP A 478 -7.25 -36.82 -1.70
CA ASP A 478 -7.93 -35.57 -2.05
C ASP A 478 -6.98 -34.51 -2.63
N THR A 479 -5.81 -34.30 -2.01
CA THR A 479 -4.82 -33.34 -2.54
C THR A 479 -4.27 -33.82 -3.88
N CYS A 480 -3.97 -35.11 -4.01
CA CYS A 480 -3.50 -35.70 -5.26
C CYS A 480 -4.56 -35.56 -6.37
N MET A 481 -5.82 -35.87 -6.07
CA MET A 481 -6.91 -35.78 -7.04
C MET A 481 -7.19 -34.35 -7.47
N SER A 482 -7.11 -33.39 -6.55
CA SER A 482 -7.27 -31.96 -6.86
C SER A 482 -6.14 -31.45 -7.74
N ALA A 483 -4.88 -31.81 -7.42
CA ALA A 483 -3.72 -31.47 -8.23
C ALA A 483 -3.83 -32.05 -9.66
N VAL A 484 -4.22 -33.32 -9.80
CA VAL A 484 -4.38 -33.97 -11.12
C VAL A 484 -5.46 -33.30 -11.97
N ARG A 485 -6.57 -32.86 -11.36
CA ARG A 485 -7.63 -32.11 -12.05
C ARG A 485 -7.13 -30.75 -12.56
N CYS A 486 -6.28 -30.07 -11.81
CA CYS A 486 -5.70 -28.78 -12.22
C CYS A 486 -4.62 -28.96 -13.31
N LEU A 487 -3.78 -29.99 -13.21
CA LEU A 487 -2.68 -30.25 -14.14
C LEU A 487 -3.15 -30.72 -15.53
N LEU A 488 -4.29 -31.40 -15.63
CA LEU A 488 -4.80 -31.91 -16.90
C LEU A 488 -5.69 -30.89 -17.63
N PRO A 489 -5.63 -30.84 -18.97
CA PRO A 489 -4.82 -31.68 -19.87
C PRO A 489 -3.40 -31.15 -20.12
N GLN A 490 -3.08 -29.94 -19.65
CA GLN A 490 -1.93 -29.15 -20.10
C GLN A 490 -0.56 -29.73 -19.70
N HIS A 491 -0.47 -30.38 -18.53
CA HIS A 491 0.75 -30.93 -17.95
C HIS A 491 0.72 -32.46 -17.83
N SER A 492 0.22 -33.15 -18.87
CA SER A 492 0.05 -34.61 -18.83
C SER A 492 1.34 -35.39 -18.56
N THR A 493 2.50 -34.88 -18.97
CA THR A 493 3.80 -35.53 -18.77
C THR A 493 4.19 -35.55 -17.28
N ALA A 494 3.99 -34.44 -16.57
CA ALA A 494 4.26 -34.36 -15.13
C ALA A 494 3.36 -35.33 -14.35
N VAL A 495 2.06 -35.41 -14.73
CA VAL A 495 1.13 -36.36 -14.12
C VAL A 495 1.54 -37.82 -14.39
N GLN A 496 1.95 -38.15 -15.62
CA GLN A 496 2.43 -39.50 -15.95
C GLN A 496 3.67 -39.88 -15.14
N TYR A 497 4.60 -38.95 -14.98
CA TYR A 497 5.79 -39.16 -14.18
C TYR A 497 5.45 -39.40 -12.70
N MET A 498 4.61 -38.54 -12.11
CA MET A 498 4.12 -38.72 -10.73
C MET A 498 3.40 -40.07 -10.55
N VAL A 499 2.53 -40.47 -11.48
CA VAL A 499 1.85 -41.78 -11.43
C VAL A 499 2.86 -42.94 -11.47
N SER A 500 3.94 -42.83 -12.26
CA SER A 500 4.97 -43.87 -12.31
C SER A 500 5.65 -44.06 -10.95
N LEU A 501 5.96 -42.97 -10.26
CA LEU A 501 6.53 -43.02 -8.91
C LEU A 501 5.51 -43.55 -7.88
N LEU A 502 4.24 -43.16 -7.99
CA LEU A 502 3.17 -43.64 -7.13
C LEU A 502 2.90 -45.14 -7.27
N CYS A 503 3.08 -45.71 -8.47
CA CYS A 503 2.94 -47.17 -8.67
C CYS A 503 3.90 -47.97 -7.79
N GLU A 504 5.05 -47.39 -7.46
CA GLU A 504 6.04 -48.04 -6.59
C GLU A 504 5.85 -47.71 -5.11
N ALA A 505 5.38 -46.50 -4.79
CA ALA A 505 5.26 -46.02 -3.41
C ALA A 505 3.90 -46.36 -2.76
N GLU A 506 2.79 -46.14 -3.48
CA GLU A 506 1.42 -46.36 -2.98
C GLU A 506 0.48 -46.81 -4.12
N PRO A 507 0.49 -48.12 -4.47
CA PRO A 507 -0.17 -48.64 -5.67
C PRO A 507 -1.69 -48.36 -5.73
N LYS A 508 -2.37 -48.35 -4.57
CA LYS A 508 -3.81 -48.08 -4.50
C LYS A 508 -4.15 -46.68 -4.97
N MET A 509 -3.39 -45.68 -4.54
CA MET A 509 -3.60 -44.30 -4.97
C MET A 509 -3.23 -44.12 -6.44
N ALA A 510 -2.19 -44.81 -6.93
CA ALA A 510 -1.81 -44.81 -8.33
C ALA A 510 -2.95 -45.31 -9.25
N ASP A 511 -3.67 -46.37 -8.85
CA ASP A 511 -4.80 -46.92 -9.61
C ASP A 511 -5.98 -45.93 -9.68
N ILE A 512 -6.28 -45.21 -8.59
CA ILE A 512 -7.32 -44.18 -8.53
C ILE A 512 -6.99 -43.03 -9.50
N VAL A 513 -5.76 -42.51 -9.42
CA VAL A 513 -5.29 -41.42 -10.29
C VAL A 513 -5.32 -41.88 -11.76
N ARG A 514 -4.91 -43.12 -12.06
CA ARG A 514 -4.90 -43.66 -13.42
C ARG A 514 -6.31 -43.72 -14.03
N GLY A 515 -7.31 -44.13 -13.26
CA GLY A 515 -8.72 -44.14 -13.71
C GLY A 515 -9.21 -42.75 -14.12
N LYS A 516 -8.86 -41.73 -13.34
CA LYS A 516 -9.23 -40.33 -13.62
C LYS A 516 -8.42 -39.69 -14.74
N PHE A 517 -7.14 -40.03 -14.85
CA PHE A 517 -6.27 -39.60 -15.95
C PHE A 517 -6.85 -39.99 -17.32
N PHE A 518 -7.37 -41.22 -17.46
CA PHE A 518 -8.02 -41.65 -18.71
C PHE A 518 -9.34 -40.93 -18.99
N THR A 519 -10.05 -40.48 -17.95
CA THR A 519 -11.34 -39.80 -18.08
C THR A 519 -11.19 -38.32 -18.42
N LEU A 520 -10.13 -37.66 -17.95
CA LEU A 520 -9.88 -36.22 -18.12
C LEU A 520 -8.95 -35.89 -19.30
N LYS A 521 -8.27 -36.90 -19.87
CA LYS A 521 -7.42 -36.76 -21.07
C LYS A 521 -8.21 -36.91 -22.37
N SER A 522 -9.35 -37.60 -22.33
CA SER A 522 -10.33 -37.70 -23.43
C SER A 522 -11.17 -36.44 -23.53
#